data_AF-A0A6A6KBF1-F1
#
_entry.id   AF-A0A6A6KBF1-F1
#
_cell.length_a   1.000
_cell.length_b   1.000
_cell.length_c   1.000
_cell.angle_alpha   90.00
_cell.angle_beta   90.00
_cell.angle_gamma   90.00
#
_symmetry.space_group_name_H-M   'P 1'
#
loop_
_entity.id
_entity.type
_entity.pdbx_description
1 polymer ?
#
loop_
_entity_poly.entity_id
_entity_poly.type
_entity_poly.pdbx_seq_one_letter_code
_entity_poly.pdbx_strand_id
1 'polypeptide(L)'
;MYVAKKAGRHELYLKILLEDLGRYDEALQYISSLEPSQAGVTVKEYGKILIEHKSVETIEILMRLCTEDGDSAKRESSSGAYLSMLPSPVDFLNIFMHHPQSLMDFLEKYTDQIKDPPAQIEINNTLLELYLSNDLNFPSISQASNGIDLSLRAKSGAPRKSKAESNGKLIANHKDTNKEKDSTERREKGLCLLKSAWPSDLENPLYDVDLAIILCEMNGFKKGLLYLYEKMKLYKEVIACYMQAHDHEGLIACCKRLGDSGKGGDPSLWADLLKYFGELGEDCSKEVKEVLTYIERDDILPPIIVLQTLSRNPCLTLSVIKDYIARKLEQESKLIEEDRRN
;
A
#
# COMPACT_ATOMS: atom_id res chain seq x y z
N MET A 1 39.93 -7.75 28.48
CA MET A 1 38.49 -8.08 28.68
C MET A 1 38.00 -7.90 30.12
N TYR A 2 38.61 -8.50 31.14
CA TYR A 2 38.09 -8.45 32.53
C TYR A 2 38.07 -7.05 33.17
N VAL A 3 38.96 -6.15 32.73
CA VAL A 3 39.06 -4.77 33.26
C VAL A 3 37.93 -3.87 32.72
N ALA A 4 37.49 -4.06 31.46
CA ALA A 4 36.44 -3.25 30.85
C ALA A 4 35.04 -3.60 31.42
N LYS A 5 34.77 -4.90 31.62
CA LYS A 5 33.53 -5.39 32.27
C LYS A 5 33.38 -4.88 33.71
N LYS A 6 34.49 -4.65 34.41
CA LYS A 6 34.53 -4.19 35.80
C LYS A 6 34.58 -2.66 35.96
N ALA A 7 34.85 -1.92 34.87
CA ALA A 7 35.04 -0.48 34.87
C ALA A 7 33.84 0.33 34.34
N GLY A 8 32.69 -0.32 34.06
CA GLY A 8 31.49 0.35 33.53
C GLY A 8 31.67 0.92 32.12
N ARG A 9 32.73 0.54 31.40
CA ARG A 9 32.95 0.94 30.00
C ARG A 9 32.39 -0.12 29.07
N HIS A 10 31.06 -0.21 29.07
CA HIS A 10 30.26 -1.15 28.28
C HIS A 10 30.58 -1.03 26.77
N GLU A 11 30.71 0.21 26.29
CA GLU A 11 31.05 0.55 24.90
C GLU A 11 32.34 -0.12 24.42
N LEU A 12 33.44 0.03 25.18
CA LEU A 12 34.74 -0.50 24.76
C LEU A 12 34.80 -2.02 24.84
N TYR A 13 34.05 -2.64 25.75
CA TYR A 13 33.94 -4.10 25.81
C TYR A 13 33.17 -4.66 24.61
N LEU A 14 32.04 -4.05 24.26
CA LEU A 14 31.22 -4.47 23.13
C LEU A 14 31.89 -4.20 21.80
N LYS A 15 32.57 -3.06 21.65
CA LYS A 15 33.36 -2.75 20.47
C LYS A 15 34.40 -3.85 20.19
N ILE A 16 35.17 -4.26 21.19
CA ILE A 16 36.16 -5.33 21.05
C ILE A 16 35.49 -6.67 20.71
N LEU A 17 34.35 -7.00 21.35
CA LEU A 17 33.66 -8.26 21.07
C LEU A 17 33.10 -8.32 19.66
N LEU A 18 32.56 -7.21 19.15
CA LEU A 18 31.85 -7.14 17.88
C LEU A 18 32.76 -6.87 16.69
N GLU A 19 33.70 -5.93 16.81
CA GLU A 19 34.57 -5.53 15.70
C GLU A 19 35.86 -6.36 15.64
N ASP A 20 36.50 -6.64 16.78
CA ASP A 20 37.83 -7.28 16.79
C ASP A 20 37.76 -8.81 16.91
N LEU A 21 36.78 -9.34 17.66
CA LEU A 21 36.73 -10.76 18.05
C LEU A 21 35.61 -11.56 17.40
N GLY A 22 34.59 -10.91 16.82
CA GLY A 22 33.44 -11.57 16.19
C GLY A 22 32.64 -12.48 17.14
N ARG A 23 32.64 -12.19 18.46
CA ARG A 23 31.95 -12.99 19.49
C ARG A 23 30.55 -12.44 19.74
N TYR A 24 29.68 -12.55 18.72
CA TYR A 24 28.33 -11.97 18.72
C TYR A 24 27.43 -12.55 19.82
N ASP A 25 27.50 -13.84 20.08
CA ASP A 25 26.68 -14.50 21.12
C ASP A 25 26.95 -13.94 22.52
N GLU A 26 28.22 -13.68 22.83
CA GLU A 26 28.61 -13.08 24.11
C GLU A 26 28.24 -11.61 24.20
N ALA A 27 28.32 -10.88 23.09
CA ALA A 27 27.85 -9.50 23.03
C ALA A 27 26.33 -9.42 23.30
N LEU A 28 25.53 -10.31 22.70
CA LEU A 28 24.08 -10.37 22.91
C LEU A 28 23.70 -10.78 24.34
N GLN A 29 24.40 -11.76 24.91
CA GLN A 29 24.23 -12.12 26.33
C GLN A 29 24.57 -10.94 27.25
N TYR A 30 25.61 -10.17 26.91
CA TYR A 30 25.97 -9.00 27.67
C TYR A 30 24.92 -7.90 27.56
N ILE A 31 24.45 -7.57 26.35
CA ILE A 31 23.38 -6.59 26.10
C ILE A 31 22.10 -6.96 26.86
N SER A 32 21.73 -8.25 26.85
CA SER A 32 20.58 -8.76 27.58
C SER A 32 20.69 -8.60 29.11
N SER A 33 21.90 -8.42 29.64
CA SER A 33 22.14 -8.21 31.07
C SER A 33 22.21 -6.73 31.48
N LEU A 34 22.17 -5.79 30.52
CA LEU A 34 22.20 -4.35 30.77
C LEU A 34 20.80 -3.83 31.17
N GLU A 35 20.78 -2.65 31.80
CA GLU A 35 19.53 -1.92 32.02
C GLU A 35 18.91 -1.48 30.68
N PRO A 36 17.56 -1.43 30.55
CA PRO A 36 16.89 -1.12 29.28
C PRO A 36 17.35 0.17 28.61
N SER A 37 17.66 1.21 29.39
CA SER A 37 18.18 2.48 28.89
C SER A 37 19.53 2.32 28.18
N GLN A 38 20.47 1.61 28.80
CA GLN A 38 21.80 1.34 28.26
C GLN A 38 21.75 0.34 27.10
N ALA A 39 20.90 -0.69 27.21
CA ALA A 39 20.66 -1.66 26.15
C ALA A 39 20.12 -0.96 24.89
N GLY A 40 19.16 -0.03 25.03
CA GLY A 40 18.63 0.74 23.90
C GLY A 40 19.69 1.56 23.17
N VAL A 41 20.53 2.31 23.90
CA VAL A 41 21.64 3.09 23.30
C VAL A 41 22.63 2.16 22.59
N THR A 42 23.00 1.07 23.25
CA THR A 42 23.95 0.08 22.73
C THR A 42 23.45 -0.57 21.44
N VAL A 43 22.18 -0.97 21.39
CA VAL A 43 21.58 -1.59 20.21
C VAL A 43 21.43 -0.57 19.08
N LYS A 44 21.19 0.72 19.36
CA LYS A 44 21.23 1.77 18.32
C LYS A 44 22.62 1.91 17.69
N GLU A 45 23.68 1.82 18.49
CA GLU A 45 25.06 1.96 18.02
C GLU A 45 25.55 0.73 17.24
N TYR A 46 25.37 -0.47 17.81
CA TYR A 46 25.93 -1.71 17.27
C TYR A 46 24.91 -2.60 16.55
N GLY A 47 23.64 -2.21 16.51
CA GLY A 47 22.53 -3.04 16.00
C GLY A 47 22.71 -3.48 14.55
N LYS A 48 23.36 -2.68 13.70
CA LYS A 48 23.63 -3.05 12.30
C LYS A 48 24.44 -4.35 12.20
N ILE A 49 25.53 -4.44 12.98
CA ILE A 49 26.42 -5.60 13.03
C ILE A 49 25.67 -6.80 13.62
N LEU A 50 24.87 -6.56 14.67
CA LEU A 50 24.10 -7.61 15.33
C LEU A 50 23.02 -8.19 14.43
N ILE A 51 22.30 -7.36 13.67
CA ILE A 51 21.31 -7.82 12.69
C ILE A 51 21.96 -8.59 11.53
N GLU A 52 23.15 -8.16 11.08
CA GLU A 52 23.87 -8.84 10.00
C GLU A 52 24.26 -10.28 10.35
N HIS A 53 24.69 -10.52 11.59
CA HIS A 53 25.16 -11.85 12.02
C HIS A 53 24.15 -12.67 12.81
N LYS A 54 23.27 -12.02 13.58
CA LYS A 54 22.38 -12.62 14.59
C LYS A 54 21.02 -11.90 14.64
N SER A 55 20.33 -11.86 13.50
CA SER A 55 19.07 -11.13 13.36
C SER A 55 17.98 -11.60 14.33
N VAL A 56 17.79 -12.91 14.50
CA VAL A 56 16.71 -13.47 15.30
C VAL A 56 16.87 -13.09 16.77
N GLU A 57 18.04 -13.33 17.34
CA GLU A 57 18.35 -13.05 18.74
C GLU A 57 18.33 -11.52 19.02
N THR A 58 18.75 -10.72 18.05
CA THR A 58 18.70 -9.25 18.17
C THR A 58 17.27 -8.72 18.14
N ILE A 59 16.40 -9.28 17.29
CA ILE A 59 14.96 -8.96 17.27
C ILE A 59 14.31 -9.32 18.61
N GLU A 60 14.66 -10.44 19.22
CA GLU A 60 14.13 -10.81 20.55
C GLU A 60 14.50 -9.79 21.63
N ILE A 61 15.73 -9.26 21.60
CA ILE A 61 16.16 -8.19 22.51
C ILE A 61 15.36 -6.91 22.24
N LEU A 62 15.21 -6.51 20.97
CA LEU A 62 14.43 -5.32 20.59
C LEU A 62 12.97 -5.43 21.01
N MET A 63 12.36 -6.59 20.82
CA MET A 63 11.01 -6.88 21.29
C MET A 63 10.91 -6.66 22.80
N ARG A 64 11.81 -7.26 23.60
CA ARG A 64 11.84 -7.05 25.06
C ARG A 64 11.98 -5.58 25.45
N LEU A 65 12.80 -4.81 24.73
CA LEU A 65 13.00 -3.38 24.97
C LEU A 65 11.76 -2.54 24.64
N CYS A 66 10.96 -2.95 23.65
CA CYS A 66 9.79 -2.21 23.20
C CYS A 66 8.47 -2.68 23.85
N THR A 67 8.40 -3.86 24.47
CA THR A 67 7.14 -4.44 24.99
C THR A 67 7.07 -4.65 26.52
N GLU A 68 8.20 -4.65 27.23
CA GLU A 68 8.37 -5.09 28.64
C GLU A 68 7.80 -6.49 28.96
N ASP A 69 8.69 -7.42 29.34
CA ASP A 69 8.31 -8.71 29.94
C ASP A 69 7.54 -8.46 31.25
N GLY A 70 6.33 -9.02 31.37
CA GLY A 70 5.41 -8.86 32.52
C GLY A 70 5.91 -9.33 33.90
N ASP A 71 7.20 -9.64 34.07
CA ASP A 71 7.79 -10.10 35.33
C ASP A 71 8.36 -8.97 36.22
N SER A 72 8.48 -7.74 35.71
CA SER A 72 8.81 -6.56 36.53
C SER A 72 7.58 -5.93 37.21
N ALA A 73 6.36 -6.33 36.83
CA ALA A 73 5.09 -5.78 37.33
C ALA A 73 4.77 -6.10 38.81
N LYS A 74 5.66 -6.79 39.54
CA LYS A 74 5.50 -7.06 40.98
C LYS A 74 6.26 -6.09 41.89
N ARG A 75 6.84 -5.00 41.38
CA ARG A 75 7.27 -3.90 42.23
C ARG A 75 6.61 -2.60 41.81
N GLU A 76 5.64 -2.23 42.65
CA GLU A 76 5.25 -0.86 42.97
C GLU A 76 4.34 -0.14 41.95
N SER A 77 3.04 -0.36 42.12
CA SER A 77 2.00 0.67 42.28
C SER A 77 2.24 2.08 41.67
N SER A 78 2.43 2.19 40.36
CA SER A 78 2.20 3.42 39.56
C SER A 78 2.15 3.10 38.06
N SER A 79 1.26 2.19 37.70
CA SER A 79 1.08 1.55 36.38
C SER A 79 0.50 2.45 35.26
N GLY A 80 0.81 3.75 35.25
CA GLY A 80 0.43 4.68 34.18
C GLY A 80 1.57 5.54 33.64
N ALA A 81 2.69 5.70 34.36
CA ALA A 81 3.75 6.64 34.00
C ALA A 81 4.98 6.00 33.32
N TYR A 82 5.15 4.68 33.37
CA TYR A 82 6.32 3.98 32.81
C TYR A 82 6.17 3.55 31.35
N LEU A 83 4.93 3.34 30.89
CA LEU A 83 4.62 2.98 29.49
C LEU A 83 5.07 4.06 28.49
N SER A 84 5.20 5.32 28.93
CA SER A 84 5.64 6.46 28.11
C SER A 84 7.17 6.61 27.99
N MET A 85 7.96 5.76 28.64
CA MET A 85 9.44 5.80 28.56
C MET A 85 10.05 4.68 27.72
N LEU A 86 9.25 3.73 27.23
CA LEU A 86 9.76 2.66 26.38
C LEU A 86 10.20 3.21 25.01
N PRO A 87 11.35 2.77 24.49
CA PRO A 87 11.80 3.19 23.16
C PRO A 87 10.82 2.68 22.10
N SER A 88 10.45 3.56 21.17
CA SER A 88 9.59 3.19 20.04
C SER A 88 10.35 2.27 19.08
N PRO A 89 9.70 1.26 18.47
CA PRO A 89 10.30 0.47 17.38
C PRO A 89 10.84 1.33 16.24
N VAL A 90 10.20 2.49 16.00
CA VAL A 90 10.58 3.45 14.96
C VAL A 90 12.00 4.00 15.20
N ASP A 91 12.44 4.06 16.45
CA ASP A 91 13.79 4.50 16.79
C ASP A 91 14.90 3.55 16.28
N PHE A 92 14.53 2.31 15.98
CA PHE A 92 15.46 1.26 15.57
C PHE A 92 15.39 0.95 14.07
N LEU A 93 14.59 1.65 13.26
CA LEU A 93 14.49 1.35 11.82
C LEU A 93 15.85 1.36 11.10
N ASN A 94 16.73 2.29 11.48
CA ASN A 94 18.04 2.47 10.87
C ASN A 94 19.03 1.30 11.09
N ILE A 95 18.80 0.43 12.07
CA ILE A 95 19.67 -0.75 12.25
C ILE A 95 19.39 -1.84 11.22
N PHE A 96 18.23 -1.77 10.55
CA PHE A 96 17.81 -2.74 9.54
C PHE A 96 18.00 -2.28 8.09
N MET A 97 18.73 -1.18 7.82
CA MET A 97 18.87 -0.60 6.47
C MET A 97 19.25 -1.59 5.36
N HIS A 98 20.02 -2.63 5.69
CA HIS A 98 20.45 -3.66 4.73
C HIS A 98 19.71 -5.00 4.90
N HIS A 99 18.75 -5.07 5.83
CA HIS A 99 18.01 -6.27 6.21
C HIS A 99 16.50 -6.01 6.32
N PRO A 100 15.83 -5.64 5.20
CA PRO A 100 14.41 -5.29 5.19
C PRO A 100 13.49 -6.45 5.60
N GLN A 101 13.91 -7.71 5.37
CA GLN A 101 13.14 -8.87 5.84
C GLN A 101 13.14 -8.98 7.37
N SER A 102 14.29 -8.78 8.00
CA SER A 102 14.43 -8.74 9.46
C SER A 102 13.63 -7.57 10.07
N LEU A 103 13.54 -6.44 9.37
CA LEU A 103 12.69 -5.32 9.78
C LEU A 103 11.21 -5.68 9.74
N MET A 104 10.78 -6.33 8.66
CA MET A 104 9.40 -6.81 8.51
C MET A 104 9.04 -7.77 9.63
N ASP A 105 9.89 -8.77 9.89
CA ASP A 105 9.68 -9.76 10.97
C ASP A 105 9.60 -9.09 12.35
N PHE A 106 10.40 -8.06 12.60
CA PHE A 106 10.37 -7.29 13.84
C PHE A 106 9.05 -6.53 14.00
N LEU A 107 8.65 -5.76 12.99
CA LEU A 107 7.43 -4.96 13.05
C LEU A 107 6.17 -5.84 13.09
N GLU A 108 6.13 -6.96 12.36
CA GLU A 108 5.02 -7.94 12.43
C GLU A 108 4.87 -8.49 13.85
N LYS A 109 5.97 -8.98 14.45
CA LYS A 109 5.96 -9.48 15.83
C LYS A 109 5.53 -8.42 16.84
N TYR A 110 5.94 -7.17 16.61
CA TYR A 110 5.57 -6.06 17.48
C TYR A 110 4.07 -5.74 17.42
N THR A 111 3.51 -5.65 16.21
CA THR A 111 2.07 -5.39 16.00
C THR A 111 1.19 -6.55 16.48
N ASP A 112 1.69 -7.79 16.43
CA ASP A 112 0.97 -8.96 16.97
C ASP A 112 0.89 -8.94 18.50
N GLN A 113 1.91 -8.38 19.17
CA GLN A 113 1.96 -8.32 20.64
C GLN A 113 1.24 -7.10 21.22
N ILE A 114 1.28 -5.95 20.53
CA ILE A 114 0.69 -4.70 21.00
C ILE A 114 -0.49 -4.31 20.11
N LYS A 115 -1.69 -4.30 20.69
CA LYS A 115 -2.94 -3.97 19.97
C LYS A 115 -3.03 -2.51 19.51
N ASP A 116 -2.50 -1.57 20.28
CA ASP A 116 -2.49 -0.13 19.98
C ASP A 116 -1.08 0.43 20.15
N PRO A 117 -0.17 0.19 19.18
CA PRO A 117 1.22 0.57 19.31
C PRO A 117 1.41 2.10 19.28
N PRO A 118 2.33 2.66 20.07
CA PRO A 118 2.79 4.03 19.86
C PRO A 118 3.39 4.14 18.45
N ALA A 119 3.19 5.29 17.78
CA ALA A 119 3.63 5.53 16.40
C ALA A 119 3.06 4.52 15.37
N GLN A 120 1.80 4.11 15.56
CA GLN A 120 1.11 3.15 14.69
C GLN A 120 1.10 3.56 13.21
N ILE A 121 0.98 4.87 12.92
CA ILE A 121 0.96 5.39 11.55
C ILE A 121 2.32 5.16 10.87
N GLU A 122 3.41 5.49 11.55
CA GLU A 122 4.78 5.34 11.06
C GLU A 122 5.13 3.86 10.86
N ILE A 123 4.70 2.99 11.77
CA ILE A 123 4.85 1.53 11.66
C ILE A 123 4.08 1.01 10.44
N ASN A 124 2.82 1.41 10.27
CA ASN A 124 2.00 0.99 9.15
C ASN A 124 2.57 1.49 7.81
N ASN A 125 3.04 2.73 7.75
CA ASN A 125 3.70 3.29 6.56
C ASN A 125 4.93 2.47 6.18
N THR A 126 5.78 2.15 7.16
CA THR A 126 6.98 1.33 6.95
C THR A 126 6.62 -0.09 6.50
N LEU A 127 5.62 -0.72 7.12
CA LEU A 127 5.12 -2.03 6.73
C LEU A 127 4.53 -2.01 5.31
N LEU A 128 3.76 -0.98 4.94
CA LEU A 128 3.23 -0.83 3.58
C LEU A 128 4.37 -0.69 2.57
N GLU A 129 5.41 0.08 2.87
CA GLU A 129 6.59 0.18 2.00
C GLU A 129 7.27 -1.19 1.83
N LEU A 130 7.42 -1.96 2.91
CA LEU A 130 8.02 -3.30 2.88
C LEU A 130 7.16 -4.34 2.14
N TYR A 131 5.85 -4.32 2.32
CA TYR A 131 4.91 -5.24 1.68
C TYR A 131 4.73 -4.98 0.20
N LEU A 132 4.70 -3.70 -0.20
CA LEU A 132 4.42 -3.31 -1.58
C LEU A 132 5.69 -3.24 -2.44
N SER A 133 6.87 -3.11 -1.83
CA SER A 133 8.16 -3.06 -2.55
C SER A 133 8.49 -4.35 -3.31
N ASN A 134 8.77 -4.23 -4.61
CA ASN A 134 9.12 -5.36 -5.47
C ASN A 134 10.45 -6.03 -5.10
N ASP A 135 11.50 -5.24 -4.87
CA ASP A 135 12.86 -5.72 -4.63
C ASP A 135 13.37 -5.47 -3.21
N LEU A 136 12.51 -5.03 -2.29
CA LEU A 136 12.88 -4.60 -0.93
C LEU A 136 14.01 -3.54 -0.90
N ASN A 137 14.19 -2.81 -2.01
CA ASN A 137 15.14 -1.70 -2.10
C ASN A 137 14.52 -0.49 -1.44
N PHE A 138 15.05 -0.09 -0.28
CA PHE A 138 14.51 0.93 0.60
C PHE A 138 15.02 2.33 0.21
N PRO A 139 14.19 3.25 -0.36
CA PRO A 139 14.63 4.61 -0.65
C PRO A 139 14.40 5.56 0.55
N SER A 140 13.36 5.32 1.36
CA SER A 140 12.75 6.36 2.21
C SER A 140 13.39 6.59 3.58
N ILE A 141 14.15 5.61 4.13
CA ILE A 141 14.85 5.77 5.43
C ILE A 141 15.97 6.82 5.35
N SER A 142 16.43 7.16 4.14
CA SER A 142 17.45 8.20 3.94
C SER A 142 16.93 9.64 4.19
N GLN A 143 15.61 9.86 4.33
CA GLN A 143 15.04 11.20 4.43
C GLN A 143 14.61 11.63 5.83
N ALA A 144 14.51 10.71 6.81
CA ALA A 144 14.10 11.06 8.16
C ALA A 144 15.14 11.90 8.94
N SER A 145 16.35 12.09 8.41
CA SER A 145 17.39 12.93 9.04
C SER A 145 17.57 14.31 8.41
N ASN A 146 16.94 14.62 7.26
CA ASN A 146 17.13 15.90 6.59
C ASN A 146 15.77 16.48 6.19
N GLY A 147 15.26 17.40 6.99
CA GLY A 147 14.18 18.27 6.55
C GLY A 147 14.59 19.07 5.31
N ILE A 148 13.60 19.30 4.44
CA ILE A 148 13.43 20.38 3.46
C ILE A 148 13.22 19.91 2.00
N ASP A 149 12.01 20.26 1.53
CA ASP A 149 11.53 20.60 0.18
C ASP A 149 11.04 19.50 -0.78
N LEU A 150 9.72 19.30 -0.78
CA LEU A 150 8.97 18.85 -1.96
C LEU A 150 9.04 19.95 -3.03
N SER A 151 9.86 19.73 -4.06
CA SER A 151 9.69 20.44 -5.33
C SER A 151 9.49 19.45 -6.48
N LEU A 152 8.27 19.51 -7.02
CA LEU A 152 7.79 18.90 -8.24
C LEU A 152 8.75 19.16 -9.42
N ARG A 153 9.16 18.12 -10.14
CA ARG A 153 9.40 18.26 -11.58
C ARG A 153 9.25 16.96 -12.35
N ALA A 154 8.07 16.78 -12.92
CA ALA A 154 7.88 15.98 -14.13
C ALA A 154 8.78 16.51 -15.27
N LYS A 155 9.43 15.59 -16.00
CA LYS A 155 9.67 15.68 -17.46
C LYS A 155 10.33 14.39 -18.02
N SER A 156 9.50 13.57 -18.65
CA SER A 156 9.61 13.01 -20.02
C SER A 156 10.99 12.88 -20.70
N GLY A 157 11.31 11.69 -21.24
CA GLY A 157 12.02 11.57 -22.53
C GLY A 157 12.99 10.39 -22.76
N ALA A 158 12.46 9.29 -23.32
CA ALA A 158 13.05 8.38 -24.34
C ALA A 158 14.23 7.41 -24.01
N PRO A 159 14.34 6.26 -24.74
CA PRO A 159 15.00 5.03 -24.30
C PRO A 159 16.42 4.85 -24.85
N ARG A 160 17.28 4.09 -24.14
CA ARG A 160 18.59 3.67 -24.66
C ARG A 160 18.84 2.18 -24.48
N LYS A 161 18.92 1.49 -25.63
CA LYS A 161 19.38 0.10 -25.80
C LYS A 161 20.90 -0.01 -25.66
N SER A 162 21.38 -1.07 -25.02
CA SER A 162 22.59 -1.81 -25.39
C SER A 162 22.60 -3.14 -24.61
N LYS A 163 22.22 -4.24 -25.25
CA LYS A 163 23.05 -5.24 -25.95
C LYS A 163 23.25 -6.47 -25.06
N ALA A 164 22.66 -7.56 -25.52
CA ALA A 164 22.80 -8.90 -25.00
C ALA A 164 24.18 -9.47 -25.35
N GLU A 165 24.80 -10.15 -24.40
CA GLU A 165 25.72 -11.25 -24.67
C GLU A 165 25.19 -12.48 -23.94
N SER A 166 24.81 -13.47 -24.76
CA SER A 166 24.40 -14.80 -24.35
C SER A 166 25.62 -15.64 -24.02
N ASN A 167 25.62 -16.29 -22.87
CA ASN A 167 26.05 -17.68 -22.80
C ASN A 167 25.44 -18.35 -21.57
N GLY A 168 24.70 -19.43 -21.84
CA GLY A 168 23.72 -19.99 -20.93
C GLY A 168 24.29 -20.85 -19.80
N LYS A 169 23.45 -21.02 -18.77
CA LYS A 169 23.27 -22.32 -18.12
C LYS A 169 21.90 -22.36 -17.45
N LEU A 170 21.12 -23.36 -17.87
CA LEU A 170 19.78 -23.72 -17.40
C LEU A 170 19.78 -24.02 -15.88
N ILE A 171 19.59 -23.00 -15.05
CA ILE A 171 19.28 -23.13 -13.60
C ILE A 171 18.33 -21.98 -13.16
N ALA A 172 17.33 -21.61 -13.97
CA ALA A 172 16.47 -20.45 -13.71
C ALA A 172 15.07 -20.80 -13.15
N ASN A 173 14.49 -21.96 -13.47
CA ASN A 173 13.05 -22.17 -13.27
C ASN A 173 12.57 -22.36 -11.82
N HIS A 174 13.44 -22.62 -10.83
CA HIS A 174 13.02 -22.83 -9.44
C HIS A 174 13.22 -21.61 -8.52
N LYS A 175 14.06 -20.64 -8.90
CA LYS A 175 14.30 -19.43 -8.08
C LYS A 175 13.27 -18.34 -8.35
N ASP A 176 12.86 -18.18 -9.61
CA ASP A 176 11.86 -17.17 -9.99
C ASP A 176 10.48 -17.45 -9.38
N THR A 177 10.05 -18.72 -9.35
CA THR A 177 8.77 -19.11 -8.75
C THR A 177 8.71 -18.85 -7.25
N ASN A 178 9.82 -19.02 -6.53
CA ASN A 178 9.87 -18.78 -5.09
C ASN A 178 9.89 -17.28 -4.75
N LYS A 179 10.60 -16.46 -5.54
CA LYS A 179 10.62 -15.00 -5.35
C LYS A 179 9.26 -14.37 -5.72
N GLU A 180 8.62 -14.85 -6.77
CA GLU A 180 7.26 -14.42 -7.14
C GLU A 180 6.26 -14.80 -6.04
N LYS A 181 6.32 -16.02 -5.51
CA LYS A 181 5.45 -16.46 -4.42
C LYS A 181 5.60 -15.60 -3.16
N ASP A 182 6.83 -15.34 -2.72
CA ASP A 182 7.12 -14.45 -1.59
C ASP A 182 6.55 -13.03 -1.82
N SER A 183 6.76 -12.46 -3.01
CA SER A 183 6.23 -11.14 -3.35
C SER A 183 4.70 -11.09 -3.36
N THR A 184 4.03 -12.17 -3.76
CA THR A 184 2.57 -12.25 -3.74
C THR A 184 2.02 -12.34 -2.33
N GLU A 185 2.66 -13.13 -1.46
CA GLU A 185 2.28 -13.24 -0.04
C GLU A 185 2.47 -11.90 0.68
N ARG A 186 3.57 -11.20 0.42
CA ARG A 186 3.80 -9.84 0.96
C ARG A 186 2.76 -8.83 0.49
N ARG A 187 2.40 -8.84 -0.80
CA ARG A 187 1.34 -7.96 -1.34
C ARG A 187 -0.04 -8.27 -0.76
N GLU A 188 -0.32 -9.53 -0.46
CA GLU A 188 -1.56 -9.92 0.22
C GLU A 188 -1.60 -9.38 1.65
N LYS A 189 -0.50 -9.50 2.41
CA LYS A 189 -0.35 -8.84 3.71
C LYS A 189 -0.54 -7.32 3.60
N GLY A 190 0.05 -6.68 2.59
CA GLY A 190 -0.15 -5.25 2.32
C GLY A 190 -1.61 -4.87 2.08
N LEU A 191 -2.36 -5.69 1.32
CA LEU A 191 -3.79 -5.47 1.11
C LEU A 191 -4.59 -5.63 2.40
N CYS A 192 -4.26 -6.63 3.21
CA CYS A 192 -4.88 -6.83 4.53
C CYS A 192 -4.63 -5.62 5.43
N LEU A 193 -3.41 -5.10 5.46
CA LEU A 193 -3.06 -3.92 6.25
C LEU A 193 -3.82 -2.67 5.79
N LEU A 194 -3.90 -2.41 4.48
CA LEU A 194 -4.72 -1.31 3.94
C LEU A 194 -6.18 -1.39 4.39
N LYS A 195 -6.73 -2.61 4.48
CA LYS A 195 -8.11 -2.85 4.92
C LYS A 195 -8.30 -2.72 6.42
N SER A 196 -7.41 -3.31 7.21
CA SER A 196 -7.52 -3.32 8.67
C SER A 196 -7.20 -1.95 9.28
N ALA A 197 -6.29 -1.19 8.65
CA ALA A 197 -5.91 0.15 9.09
C ALA A 197 -6.85 1.26 8.56
N TRP A 198 -7.82 0.92 7.71
CA TRP A 198 -8.91 1.81 7.29
C TRP A 198 -10.30 1.17 7.45
N PRO A 199 -10.70 0.83 8.69
CA PRO A 199 -12.05 0.36 8.96
C PRO A 199 -13.08 1.43 8.58
N SER A 200 -14.29 1.01 8.21
CA SER A 200 -15.35 1.92 7.74
C SER A 200 -15.84 2.91 8.81
N ASP A 201 -15.45 2.70 10.07
CA ASP A 201 -15.82 3.53 11.21
C ASP A 201 -14.88 4.73 11.40
N LEU A 202 -13.72 4.73 10.73
CA LEU A 202 -12.73 5.80 10.80
C LEU A 202 -12.79 6.70 9.56
N GLU A 203 -12.80 8.01 9.79
CA GLU A 203 -12.75 9.03 8.72
C GLU A 203 -11.40 9.03 7.99
N ASN A 204 -10.31 8.85 8.75
CA ASN A 204 -8.95 8.77 8.22
C ASN A 204 -8.29 7.42 8.58
N PRO A 205 -7.48 6.85 7.67
CA PRO A 205 -6.75 5.63 7.96
C PRO A 205 -5.60 5.86 8.94
N LEU A 206 -5.11 4.77 9.52
CA LEU A 206 -3.91 4.75 10.36
C LEU A 206 -2.62 4.63 9.53
N TYR A 207 -2.58 5.31 8.38
CA TYR A 207 -1.41 5.40 7.49
C TYR A 207 -1.54 6.66 6.62
N ASP A 208 -0.43 7.08 5.99
CA ASP A 208 -0.43 8.17 5.02
C ASP A 208 -0.99 7.71 3.67
N VAL A 209 -2.12 8.30 3.27
CA VAL A 209 -2.87 7.92 2.06
C VAL A 209 -2.09 8.24 0.79
N ASP A 210 -1.43 9.39 0.74
CA ASP A 210 -0.67 9.82 -0.43
C ASP A 210 0.53 8.90 -0.63
N LEU A 211 1.23 8.57 0.46
CA LEU A 211 2.30 7.57 0.45
C LEU A 211 1.80 6.21 -0.05
N ALA A 212 0.64 5.74 0.45
CA ALA A 212 0.08 4.46 0.05
C ALA A 212 -0.27 4.40 -1.46
N ILE A 213 -0.78 5.50 -2.02
CA ILE A 213 -1.04 5.62 -3.47
C ILE A 213 0.27 5.55 -4.25
N ILE A 214 1.27 6.34 -3.85
CA ILE A 214 2.59 6.37 -4.50
C ILE A 214 3.22 4.97 -4.49
N LEU A 215 3.18 4.27 -3.34
CA LEU A 215 3.70 2.91 -3.21
C LEU A 215 2.97 1.92 -4.13
N CYS A 216 1.64 2.03 -4.24
CA CYS A 216 0.84 1.19 -5.13
C CYS A 216 1.16 1.45 -6.60
N GLU A 217 1.28 2.72 -7.01
CA GLU A 217 1.61 3.10 -8.39
C GLU A 217 3.03 2.67 -8.77
N MET A 218 4.03 2.98 -7.94
CA MET A 218 5.43 2.66 -8.20
C MET A 218 5.68 1.15 -8.35
N ASN A 219 4.93 0.32 -7.61
CA ASN A 219 5.09 -1.13 -7.63
C ASN A 219 4.06 -1.85 -8.52
N GLY A 220 3.18 -1.14 -9.21
CA GLY A 220 2.14 -1.71 -10.08
C GLY A 220 1.07 -2.51 -9.34
N PHE A 221 0.81 -2.20 -8.08
CA PHE A 221 -0.15 -2.91 -7.23
C PHE A 221 -1.59 -2.41 -7.42
N LYS A 222 -2.21 -2.86 -8.52
CA LYS A 222 -3.57 -2.41 -8.93
C LYS A 222 -4.67 -2.65 -7.89
N LYS A 223 -4.61 -3.79 -7.17
CA LYS A 223 -5.64 -4.16 -6.18
C LYS A 223 -5.69 -3.19 -5.00
N GLY A 224 -4.53 -2.73 -4.52
CA GLY A 224 -4.45 -1.74 -3.45
C GLY A 224 -4.87 -0.35 -3.92
N LEU A 225 -4.43 0.05 -5.12
CA LEU A 225 -4.81 1.33 -5.71
C LEU A 225 -6.33 1.46 -5.87
N LEU A 226 -6.98 0.41 -6.38
CA LEU A 226 -8.43 0.35 -6.50
C LEU A 226 -9.11 0.54 -5.14
N TYR A 227 -8.65 -0.18 -4.11
CA TYR A 227 -9.20 -0.09 -2.77
C TYR A 227 -9.09 1.33 -2.19
N LEU A 228 -7.92 1.97 -2.35
CA LEU A 228 -7.67 3.34 -1.88
C LEU A 228 -8.59 4.34 -2.56
N TYR A 229 -8.67 4.33 -3.89
CA TYR A 229 -9.52 5.26 -4.63
C TYR A 229 -11.02 5.04 -4.36
N GLU A 230 -11.46 3.79 -4.20
CA GLU A 230 -12.85 3.48 -3.82
C GLU A 230 -13.19 4.06 -2.44
N LYS A 231 -12.26 3.98 -1.47
CA LYS A 231 -12.45 4.54 -0.12
C LYS A 231 -12.43 6.07 -0.11
N MET A 232 -11.55 6.69 -0.90
CA MET A 232 -11.47 8.15 -1.03
C MET A 232 -12.59 8.77 -1.86
N LYS A 233 -13.46 7.94 -2.47
CA LYS A 233 -14.50 8.37 -3.41
C LYS A 233 -13.95 9.09 -4.65
N LEU A 234 -12.70 8.79 -5.02
CA LEU A 234 -12.03 9.30 -6.21
C LEU A 234 -12.42 8.45 -7.43
N TYR A 235 -13.69 8.57 -7.82
CA TYR A 235 -14.30 7.65 -8.78
C TYR A 235 -13.75 7.82 -10.21
N LYS A 236 -13.30 9.02 -10.57
CA LYS A 236 -12.74 9.32 -11.91
C LYS A 236 -11.40 8.62 -12.11
N GLU A 237 -10.59 8.59 -11.06
CA GLU A 237 -9.28 7.95 -11.01
C GLU A 237 -9.42 6.42 -11.08
N VAL A 238 -10.44 5.85 -10.41
CA VAL A 238 -10.78 4.42 -10.55
C VAL A 238 -11.12 4.07 -12.00
N ILE A 239 -12.00 4.86 -12.62
CA ILE A 239 -12.41 4.65 -14.02
C ILE A 239 -11.19 4.75 -14.94
N ALA A 240 -10.35 5.76 -14.76
CA ALA A 240 -9.12 5.91 -15.53
C ALA A 240 -8.19 4.69 -15.42
N CYS A 241 -8.08 4.08 -14.22
CA CYS A 241 -7.29 2.88 -14.02
C CYS A 241 -7.83 1.68 -14.83
N TYR A 242 -9.15 1.46 -14.80
CA TYR A 242 -9.78 0.39 -15.58
C TYR A 242 -9.73 0.65 -17.10
N MET A 243 -9.89 1.91 -17.53
CA MET A 243 -9.77 2.31 -18.94
C MET A 243 -8.36 2.01 -19.49
N GLN A 244 -7.30 2.29 -18.71
CA GLN A 244 -5.92 1.96 -19.08
C GLN A 244 -5.67 0.45 -19.12
N ALA A 245 -6.39 -0.32 -18.30
CA ALA A 245 -6.30 -1.77 -18.25
C ALA A 245 -7.12 -2.47 -19.35
N HIS A 246 -7.97 -1.74 -20.10
CA HIS A 246 -8.94 -2.30 -21.04
C HIS A 246 -9.84 -3.40 -20.43
N ASP A 247 -10.12 -3.31 -19.12
CA ASP A 247 -11.00 -4.24 -18.42
C ASP A 247 -12.43 -3.67 -18.39
N HIS A 248 -13.18 -3.99 -19.44
CA HIS A 248 -14.53 -3.45 -19.63
C HIS A 248 -15.56 -4.01 -18.64
N GLU A 249 -15.42 -5.27 -18.23
CA GLU A 249 -16.31 -5.90 -17.24
C GLU A 249 -16.10 -5.32 -15.84
N GLY A 250 -14.84 -5.18 -15.42
CA GLY A 250 -14.49 -4.56 -14.14
C GLY A 250 -14.92 -3.11 -14.06
N LEU A 251 -14.78 -2.36 -15.16
CA LEU A 251 -15.20 -0.98 -15.28
C LEU A 251 -16.72 -0.81 -15.07
N ILE A 252 -17.54 -1.64 -15.73
CA ILE A 252 -19.00 -1.63 -15.56
C ILE A 252 -19.39 -2.03 -14.13
N ALA A 253 -18.78 -3.08 -13.57
CA ALA A 253 -19.05 -3.50 -12.20
C ALA A 253 -18.71 -2.38 -11.18
N CYS A 254 -17.65 -1.62 -11.45
CA CYS A 254 -17.26 -0.47 -10.67
C CYS A 254 -18.29 0.67 -10.78
N CYS A 255 -18.68 1.06 -11.99
CA CYS A 255 -19.71 2.07 -12.21
C CYS A 255 -21.08 1.66 -11.61
N LYS A 256 -21.44 0.37 -11.60
CA LYS A 256 -22.65 -0.10 -10.90
C LYS A 256 -22.61 0.14 -9.39
N ARG A 257 -21.45 -0.01 -8.77
CA ARG A 257 -21.27 0.21 -7.33
C ARG A 257 -21.21 1.71 -6.99
N LEU A 258 -20.56 2.50 -7.83
CA LEU A 258 -20.19 3.89 -7.55
C LEU A 258 -21.11 4.93 -8.20
N GLY A 259 -21.88 4.55 -9.23
CA GLY A 259 -22.77 5.45 -9.98
C GLY A 259 -24.21 5.47 -9.47
N ASP A 260 -24.56 4.71 -8.43
CA ASP A 260 -25.90 4.69 -7.87
C ASP A 260 -26.17 5.96 -7.05
N SER A 261 -26.97 6.87 -7.62
CA SER A 261 -27.38 8.14 -6.99
C SER A 261 -28.00 7.93 -5.60
N GLY A 262 -28.71 6.81 -5.39
CA GLY A 262 -29.32 6.47 -4.10
C GLY A 262 -28.33 6.16 -2.98
N LYS A 263 -27.05 5.93 -3.30
CA LYS A 263 -25.97 5.63 -2.32
C LYS A 263 -24.94 6.77 -2.20
N GLY A 264 -25.24 7.95 -2.75
CA GLY A 264 -24.31 9.07 -2.80
C GLY A 264 -23.20 8.90 -3.85
N GLY A 265 -23.50 8.14 -4.90
CA GLY A 265 -22.65 7.99 -6.09
C GLY A 265 -22.74 9.17 -7.04
N ASP A 266 -21.88 9.18 -8.05
CA ASP A 266 -21.88 10.21 -9.11
C ASP A 266 -22.40 9.62 -10.42
N PRO A 267 -23.63 9.96 -10.87
CA PRO A 267 -24.17 9.49 -12.13
C PRO A 267 -23.35 9.93 -13.36
N SER A 268 -22.55 11.01 -13.26
CA SER A 268 -21.72 11.47 -14.37
C SER A 268 -20.66 10.45 -14.81
N LEU A 269 -20.33 9.47 -13.95
CA LEU A 269 -19.45 8.36 -14.26
C LEU A 269 -19.95 7.51 -15.45
N TRP A 270 -21.27 7.34 -15.58
CA TRP A 270 -21.85 6.64 -16.73
C TRP A 270 -21.68 7.42 -18.03
N ALA A 271 -21.67 8.76 -17.97
CA ALA A 271 -21.42 9.61 -19.12
C ALA A 271 -19.95 9.54 -19.56
N ASP A 272 -19.01 9.58 -18.61
CA ASP A 272 -17.57 9.42 -18.87
C ASP A 272 -17.28 8.03 -19.46
N LEU A 273 -17.94 6.99 -18.95
CA LEU A 273 -17.85 5.63 -19.46
C LEU A 273 -18.41 5.50 -20.89
N LEU A 274 -19.56 6.12 -21.18
CA LEU A 274 -20.13 6.14 -22.52
C LEU A 274 -19.20 6.85 -23.52
N LYS A 275 -18.59 7.95 -23.09
CA LYS A 275 -17.61 8.70 -23.90
C LYS A 275 -16.41 7.83 -24.26
N TYR A 276 -15.89 7.07 -23.30
CA TYR A 276 -14.82 6.11 -23.55
C TYR A 276 -15.19 5.06 -24.59
N PHE A 277 -16.33 4.40 -24.45
CA PHE A 277 -16.78 3.41 -25.43
C PHE A 277 -17.07 4.02 -26.81
N GLY A 278 -17.48 5.30 -26.87
CA GLY A 278 -17.66 6.05 -28.11
C GLY A 278 -16.34 6.46 -28.80
N GLU A 279 -15.25 6.57 -28.05
CA GLU A 279 -13.90 6.87 -28.59
C GLU A 279 -13.07 5.60 -28.82
N LEU A 280 -13.44 4.48 -28.18
CA LEU A 280 -12.83 3.18 -28.39
C LEU A 280 -13.06 2.73 -29.84
N GLY A 281 -12.07 2.10 -30.47
CA GLY A 281 -12.18 1.56 -31.82
C GLY A 281 -12.58 0.08 -31.86
N GLU A 282 -13.28 -0.41 -30.84
CA GLU A 282 -13.58 -1.83 -30.64
C GLU A 282 -15.09 -2.09 -30.61
N ASP A 283 -15.49 -3.35 -30.86
CA ASP A 283 -16.89 -3.78 -30.75
C ASP A 283 -17.26 -4.07 -29.29
N CYS A 284 -17.72 -3.03 -28.60
CA CYS A 284 -18.22 -3.11 -27.22
C CYS A 284 -19.75 -3.09 -27.16
N SER A 285 -20.41 -3.75 -28.13
CA SER A 285 -21.88 -3.69 -28.26
C SER A 285 -22.64 -4.22 -27.04
N LYS A 286 -22.08 -5.17 -26.26
CA LYS A 286 -22.74 -5.73 -25.08
C LYS A 286 -22.63 -4.79 -23.88
N GLU A 287 -21.43 -4.29 -23.69
CA GLU A 287 -21.02 -3.36 -22.64
C GLU A 287 -21.77 -2.03 -22.78
N VAL A 288 -21.86 -1.51 -24.01
CA VAL A 288 -22.61 -0.29 -24.33
C VAL A 288 -24.11 -0.49 -24.07
N LYS A 289 -24.70 -1.63 -24.44
CA LYS A 289 -26.12 -1.91 -24.11
C LYS A 289 -26.37 -1.85 -22.62
N GLU A 290 -25.48 -2.45 -21.84
CA GLU A 290 -25.58 -2.45 -20.39
C GLU A 290 -25.45 -1.04 -19.82
N VAL A 291 -24.44 -0.27 -20.23
CA VAL A 291 -24.29 1.14 -19.83
C VAL A 291 -25.52 1.98 -20.19
N LEU A 292 -26.08 1.79 -21.39
CA LEU A 292 -27.27 2.50 -21.83
C LEU A 292 -28.49 2.21 -20.95
N THR A 293 -28.64 1.00 -20.41
CA THR A 293 -29.74 0.71 -19.47
C THR A 293 -29.65 1.49 -18.17
N TYR A 294 -28.43 1.75 -17.67
CA TYR A 294 -28.22 2.57 -16.48
C TYR A 294 -28.43 4.06 -16.76
N ILE A 295 -27.98 4.55 -17.93
CA ILE A 295 -28.24 5.91 -18.39
C ILE A 295 -29.74 6.14 -18.61
N GLU A 296 -30.46 5.14 -19.14
CA GLU A 296 -31.92 5.18 -19.34
C GLU A 296 -32.66 5.34 -18.01
N ARG A 297 -32.27 4.52 -17.02
CA ARG A 297 -32.88 4.45 -15.68
C ARG A 297 -32.68 5.73 -14.88
N ASP A 298 -31.48 6.28 -14.91
CA ASP A 298 -31.09 7.42 -14.05
C ASP A 298 -31.18 8.77 -14.81
N ASP A 299 -31.71 8.77 -16.04
CA ASP A 299 -31.89 9.92 -16.94
C ASP A 299 -30.69 10.86 -17.05
N ILE A 300 -29.50 10.26 -17.20
CA ILE A 300 -28.22 10.97 -17.04
C ILE A 300 -27.90 11.84 -18.26
N LEU A 301 -28.21 11.36 -19.47
CA LEU A 301 -27.86 12.02 -20.73
C LEU A 301 -29.05 12.07 -21.71
N PRO A 302 -29.25 13.21 -22.39
CA PRO A 302 -30.21 13.30 -23.49
C PRO A 302 -29.89 12.31 -24.62
N PRO A 303 -30.91 11.74 -25.30
CA PRO A 303 -30.72 10.79 -26.39
C PRO A 303 -29.80 11.29 -27.51
N ILE A 304 -29.80 12.60 -27.75
CA ILE A 304 -28.98 13.23 -28.79
C ILE A 304 -27.48 13.23 -28.44
N ILE A 305 -27.14 13.42 -27.17
CA ILE A 305 -25.74 13.39 -26.70
C ILE A 305 -25.22 11.95 -26.73
N VAL A 306 -26.08 10.99 -26.38
CA VAL A 306 -25.77 9.55 -26.48
C VAL A 306 -25.47 9.17 -27.94
N LEU A 307 -26.33 9.58 -28.87
CA LEU A 307 -26.14 9.30 -30.30
C LEU A 307 -24.87 9.96 -30.83
N GLN A 308 -24.63 11.24 -30.50
CA GLN A 308 -23.43 11.95 -30.96
C GLN A 308 -22.15 11.29 -30.44
N THR A 309 -22.14 10.87 -29.17
CA THR A 309 -20.99 10.23 -28.54
C THR A 309 -20.69 8.87 -29.18
N LEU A 310 -21.71 8.02 -29.34
CA LEU A 310 -21.53 6.68 -29.90
C LEU A 310 -21.28 6.69 -31.41
N SER A 311 -21.76 7.70 -32.14
CA SER A 311 -21.53 7.84 -33.59
C SER A 311 -20.05 8.01 -33.98
N ARG A 312 -19.19 8.36 -33.02
CA ARG A 312 -17.74 8.50 -33.22
C ARG A 312 -17.02 7.16 -33.35
N ASN A 313 -17.61 6.08 -32.83
CA ASN A 313 -17.04 4.74 -32.91
C ASN A 313 -17.48 4.05 -34.22
N PRO A 314 -16.55 3.72 -35.13
CA PRO A 314 -16.87 3.08 -36.40
C PRO A 314 -17.26 1.60 -36.28
N CYS A 315 -16.96 0.95 -35.15
CA CYS A 315 -17.22 -0.47 -34.90
C CYS A 315 -18.58 -0.73 -34.24
N LEU A 316 -19.22 0.29 -33.65
CA LEU A 316 -20.54 0.14 -33.04
C LEU A 316 -21.64 0.11 -34.10
N THR A 317 -22.47 -0.93 -34.03
CA THR A 317 -23.58 -1.07 -34.96
C THR A 317 -24.74 -0.18 -34.52
N LEU A 318 -25.30 0.61 -35.45
CA LEU A 318 -26.47 1.48 -35.23
C LEU A 318 -27.69 0.74 -34.63
N SER A 319 -27.77 -0.58 -34.78
CA SER A 319 -28.82 -1.41 -34.16
C SER A 319 -28.82 -1.34 -32.63
N VAL A 320 -27.64 -1.25 -32.01
CA VAL A 320 -27.49 -1.18 -30.55
C VAL A 320 -28.13 0.09 -29.97
N ILE A 321 -28.00 1.19 -30.71
CA ILE A 321 -28.47 2.51 -30.29
C ILE A 321 -29.95 2.70 -30.65
N LYS A 322 -30.39 2.14 -31.79
CA LYS A 322 -31.79 2.25 -32.26
C LYS A 322 -32.79 1.74 -31.22
N ASP A 323 -32.50 0.60 -30.60
CA ASP A 323 -33.40 0.02 -29.58
C ASP A 323 -33.50 0.93 -28.34
N TYR A 324 -32.40 1.55 -27.93
CA TYR A 324 -32.37 2.53 -26.82
C TYR A 324 -33.14 3.80 -27.17
N ILE A 325 -32.88 4.39 -28.35
CA ILE A 325 -33.54 5.62 -28.80
C ILE A 325 -35.04 5.41 -28.94
N ALA A 326 -35.47 4.28 -29.51
CA ALA A 326 -36.88 3.96 -29.66
C ALA A 326 -37.60 3.91 -28.30
N ARG A 327 -37.00 3.23 -27.30
CA ARG A 327 -37.56 3.17 -25.94
C ARG A 327 -37.61 4.53 -25.27
N LYS A 328 -36.53 5.30 -25.33
CA LYS A 328 -36.43 6.61 -24.66
C LYS A 328 -37.38 7.64 -25.29
N LEU A 329 -37.51 7.67 -26.62
CA LEU A 329 -38.50 8.50 -27.32
C LEU A 329 -39.93 8.11 -26.97
N GLU A 330 -40.23 6.81 -26.86
CA GLU A 330 -41.57 6.34 -26.46
C GLU A 330 -41.90 6.76 -25.03
N GLN A 331 -40.92 6.70 -24.12
CA GLN A 331 -41.06 7.16 -22.74
C GLN A 331 -41.27 8.68 -22.65
N GLU A 332 -40.47 9.49 -23.34
CA GLU A 332 -40.67 10.94 -23.40
C GLU A 332 -42.01 11.32 -24.06
N SER A 333 -42.41 10.61 -25.13
CA SER A 333 -43.69 10.86 -25.80
C SER A 333 -44.89 10.61 -24.88
N LYS A 334 -44.82 9.54 -24.06
CA LYS A 334 -45.86 9.24 -23.05
C LYS A 334 -45.94 10.31 -21.97
N LEU A 335 -44.79 10.78 -21.46
CA LEU A 335 -44.74 11.88 -20.49
C LEU A 335 -45.36 13.17 -21.04
N ILE A 336 -45.10 13.50 -22.30
CA ILE A 336 -45.69 14.68 -22.98
C ILE A 336 -47.21 14.52 -23.16
N GLU A 337 -47.69 13.31 -23.47
CA GLU A 337 -49.13 13.04 -23.60
C GLU A 337 -49.87 13.09 -22.26
N GLU A 338 -49.24 12.65 -21.18
CA GLU A 338 -49.80 12.75 -19.82
C GLU A 338 -49.80 14.19 -19.31
N ASP A 339 -48.74 14.96 -19.54
CA ASP A 339 -48.68 16.39 -19.19
C ASP A 339 -49.73 17.22 -19.96
N ARG A 340 -50.02 16.85 -21.21
CA ARG A 340 -51.10 17.46 -22.01
C ARG A 340 -52.51 17.08 -21.56
N ARG A 341 -52.67 16.02 -20.75
CA ARG A 341 -53.97 15.55 -20.26
C ARG A 341 -54.34 16.09 -18.87
N ASN A 342 -53.36 16.58 -18.11
CA ASN A 342 -53.58 17.25 -16.81
C ASN A 342 -53.82 18.76 -16.97
#